data_AF-A0A1D8S654-F1
#
_entry.id   AF-A0A1D8S654-F1
#
_cell.length_a   1.000
_cell.length_b   1.000
_cell.length_c   1.000
_cell.angle_alpha   90.00
_cell.angle_beta   90.00
_cell.angle_gamma   90.00
#
_symmetry.space_group_name_H-M   'P 1'
#
loop_
_entity.id
_entity.type
_entity.pdbx_description
1 polymer ?
#
loop_
_entity_poly.entity_id
_entity_poly.type
_entity_poly.pdbx_seq_one_letter_code
_entity_poly.pdbx_strand_id
1 'polypeptide(L)' 'MGNLGGRQDYDEDLGRRMARDARRVSDGELSEAEFHEKYHEEVLEEFGRDDRPIETGSDT' A
#
# COMPACT_ATOMS: atom_id res chain seq x y z
N MET A 1 12.25 -13.99 -30.22
CA MET A 1 12.58 -13.94 -28.78
C MET A 1 11.56 -12.98 -28.17
N GLY A 2 10.47 -13.44 -27.56
CA GLY A 2 10.45 -13.86 -26.15
C GLY A 2 10.87 -12.68 -25.28
N ASN A 3 9.96 -11.93 -24.64
CA ASN A 3 9.19 -12.42 -23.51
C ASN A 3 7.87 -11.65 -23.32
N LEU A 4 6.86 -12.38 -22.87
CA LEU A 4 5.57 -11.87 -22.40
C LEU A 4 5.81 -10.92 -21.21
N GLY A 5 4.97 -9.89 -21.05
CA GLY A 5 5.00 -8.96 -19.91
C GLY A 5 4.74 -9.66 -18.58
N GLY A 6 5.74 -10.40 -18.08
CA GLY A 6 5.61 -11.35 -16.99
C GLY A 6 6.20 -10.79 -15.71
N ARG A 7 5.32 -10.59 -14.72
CA ARG A 7 5.60 -10.25 -13.31
C ARG A 7 6.33 -8.92 -13.14
N GLN A 8 5.57 -7.86 -12.88
CA GLN A 8 6.12 -6.63 -12.30
C GLN A 8 6.92 -7.07 -11.05
N ASP A 9 8.21 -6.75 -11.00
CA ASP A 9 9.05 -6.99 -9.84
C ASP A 9 8.59 -6.04 -8.74
N TYR A 10 7.56 -6.43 -7.99
CA TYR A 10 7.05 -5.64 -6.87
C TYR A 10 8.19 -5.37 -5.89
N ASP A 11 8.26 -4.15 -5.36
CA ASP A 11 9.22 -3.83 -4.32
C ASP A 11 8.98 -4.66 -3.05
N GLU A 12 9.76 -5.74 -2.89
CA GLU A 12 9.74 -6.63 -1.72
C GLU A 12 10.13 -5.86 -0.43
N ASP A 13 10.91 -4.79 -0.53
CA ASP A 13 11.25 -3.93 0.60
C ASP A 13 10.05 -3.07 1.01
N LEU A 14 9.28 -2.53 0.07
CA LEU A 14 8.00 -1.89 0.36
C LEU A 14 7.05 -2.86 1.07
N GLY A 15 6.86 -4.07 0.53
CA GLY A 15 6.01 -5.09 1.14
C GLY A 15 6.44 -5.48 2.56
N ARG A 16 7.76 -5.63 2.80
CA ARG A 16 8.31 -5.92 4.14
C ARG A 16 8.10 -4.77 5.13
N ARG A 17 8.26 -3.53 4.68
CA ARG A 17 8.02 -2.32 5.50
C ARG A 17 6.54 -2.22 5.87
N MET A 18 5.64 -2.36 4.90
CA MET A 18 4.19 -2.36 5.11
C MET A 18 3.76 -3.46 6.08
N ALA A 19 4.25 -4.69 5.95
CA ALA A 19 3.91 -5.78 6.85
C ALA A 19 4.34 -5.52 8.31
N ARG A 20 5.49 -4.84 8.51
CA ARG A 20 5.95 -4.46 9.85
C ARG A 20 5.04 -3.41 10.48
N ASP A 21 4.68 -2.39 9.71
CA ASP A 21 3.84 -1.30 10.21
C ASP A 21 2.36 -1.71 10.34
N ALA A 22 1.86 -2.63 9.52
CA ALA A 22 0.52 -3.20 9.66
C ALA A 22 0.33 -3.93 11.01
N ARG A 23 1.38 -4.61 11.51
CA ARG A 23 1.37 -5.16 12.87
C ARG A 23 1.30 -4.06 13.92
N ARG A 24 2.04 -2.96 13.74
CA ARG A 24 1.98 -1.81 14.66
C ARG A 24 0.61 -1.15 14.66
N VAL A 25 -0.08 -1.11 13.51
CA VAL A 25 -1.49 -0.68 13.45
C VAL A 25 -2.39 -1.62 14.27
N SER A 26 -2.21 -2.93 14.11
CA SER A 26 -2.96 -3.93 14.88
C SER A 26 -2.71 -3.83 16.39
N ASP A 27 -1.49 -3.49 16.78
CA ASP A 27 -1.07 -3.31 18.17
C ASP A 27 -1.48 -1.92 18.74
N GLY A 28 -2.05 -1.03 17.91
CA GLY A 28 -2.45 0.33 18.29
C GLY A 28 -1.28 1.32 18.43
N GLU A 29 -0.08 0.95 17.97
CA GLU A 29 1.14 1.76 18.00
C GLU A 29 1.28 2.71 16.80
N LEU A 30 0.47 2.51 15.76
CA LEU A 30 0.41 3.34 14.56
C LEU A 30 -1.06 3.50 14.19
N SER A 31 -1.52 4.71 13.88
CA SER A 31 -2.90 4.86 13.40
C SER A 31 -3.02 4.37 11.95
N GLU A 32 -4.22 3.91 11.59
CA GLU A 32 -4.50 3.48 10.22
C GLU A 32 -4.32 4.63 9.22
N ALA A 33 -4.69 5.86 9.60
CA ALA A 33 -4.48 7.06 8.78
C ALA A 33 -2.98 7.31 8.50
N GLU A 34 -2.13 7.24 9.54
CA GLU A 34 -0.68 7.42 9.38
C GLU A 34 -0.04 6.31 8.53
N PHE A 35 -0.49 5.06 8.67
CA PHE A 35 -0.04 3.96 7.83
C PHE A 35 -0.36 4.22 6.35
N HIS A 36 -1.59 4.64 6.09
CA HIS A 36 -2.09 4.91 4.74
C HIS A 36 -1.42 6.13 4.10
N GLU A 37 -1.18 7.21 4.84
CA GLU A 37 -0.45 8.38 4.34
C GLU A 37 1.00 8.04 4.02
N LYS A 38 1.66 7.29 4.91
CA LYS A 38 3.07 6.93 4.79
C LYS A 38 3.40 6.16 3.51
N TYR A 39 2.51 5.26 3.07
CA TYR A 39 2.74 4.39 1.91
C TYR A 39 1.97 4.83 0.66
N HIS A 40 1.20 5.91 0.70
CA HIS A 40 0.36 6.36 -0.41
C HIS A 40 1.15 6.57 -1.71
N GLU A 41 2.23 7.37 -1.63
CA GLU A 41 3.04 7.74 -2.79
C GLU A 41 3.77 6.53 -3.36
N GLU A 42 4.38 5.70 -2.50
CA GLU A 42 5.10 4.48 -2.90
C GLU A 42 4.16 3.43 -3.50
N VAL A 43 2.95 3.26 -2.96
CA VAL A 43 1.95 2.33 -3.51
C VAL A 43 1.40 2.84 -4.84
N LEU A 44 1.18 4.15 -4.98
CA LEU A 44 0.78 4.75 -6.26
C LEU A 44 1.86 4.60 -7.33
N GLU A 45 3.13 4.79 -6.97
CA GLU A 45 4.26 4.66 -7.88
C GLU A 45 4.44 3.21 -8.35
N GLU A 46 4.37 2.24 -7.43
CA GLU A 46 4.61 0.82 -7.71
C GLU A 46 3.42 0.10 -8.36
N PHE A 47 2.20 0.38 -7.91
CA PHE A 47 1.00 -0.34 -8.35
C PHE A 47 0.14 0.47 -9.31
N GLY A 48 0.43 1.77 -9.51
CA GLY A 48 -0.35 2.66 -10.36
C GLY A 48 -1.79 2.90 -9.86
N ARG A 49 -2.11 2.40 -8.66
CA ARG A 49 -3.44 2.44 -8.06
C ARG A 49 -3.34 2.29 -6.55
N ASP A 50 -4.06 3.16 -5.86
CA ASP A 50 -4.28 3.08 -4.43
C ASP A 50 -5.77 2.80 -4.20
N ASP A 51 -6.08 1.56 -3.82
CA ASP A 51 -7.43 1.08 -3.52
C ASP A 51 -7.80 1.25 -2.03
N ARG A 52 -7.14 2.17 -1.31
CA ARG A 52 -7.62 2.55 0.03
C ARG A 52 -9.12 2.84 -0.06
N PRO A 53 -9.93 2.35 0.90
CA PRO A 53 -11.26 2.90 1.11
C PRO A 53 -11.05 4.31 1.64
N ILE A 54 -10.73 5.24 0.75
CA ILE A 54 -10.99 6.64 0.99
C ILE A 54 -12.49 6.68 1.27
N GLU A 55 -12.88 7.32 2.37
CA GLU A 55 -14.25 7.77 2.51
C GLU A 55 -14.50 8.80 1.39
N THR A 56 -14.64 8.35 0.13
CA THR A 56 -15.37 9.10 -0.87
C THR A 56 -16.77 9.16 -0.29
N GLY A 57 -17.07 10.26 0.40
CA GLY A 57 -18.32 10.48 1.14
C GLY A 57 -19.50 9.83 0.44
N SER A 58 -19.78 8.58 0.82
CA SER A 58 -20.98 7.85 0.46
C SER A 58 -21.91 8.01 1.64
N ASP A 59 -22.10 9.27 2.05
CA ASP A 59 -23.28 9.69 2.77
C ASP A 59 -24.21 10.29 1.71
N THR A 60 -25.08 9.42 1.17
CA THR A 60 -26.35 9.66 0.47
C THR A 60 -26.41 10.71 -0.64
#